data_AF-A0A1W9P269-F1
#
_entry.id   AF-A0A1W9P269-F1
#
_cell.length_a   1.000
_cell.length_b   1.000
_cell.length_c   1.000
_cell.angle_alpha   90.00
_cell.angle_beta   90.00
_cell.angle_gamma   90.00
#
_symmetry.space_group_name_H-M   'P 1'
#
loop_
_entity.id
_entity.type
_entity.pdbx_description
1 polymer ?
#
loop_
_entity_poly.entity_id
_entity_poly.type
_entity_poly.pdbx_seq_one_letter_code
_entity_poly.pdbx_strand_id
1 'polypeptide(L)'
;MGNIIILKRGDEHEIVDGQQRLTTSVILIKSIIDGLEKVGYERKAEELKEKYVIFQEKDYKRIKFRPQEYDSNFWDDFIVYGKNNRDPEFRPQEYDSNFWDDFIVYGKNNRDPETPSQKRIRDAKEFFDKNLQNLPFEEIDKIREKIENSLLGIIELTDKKEASSIFELQNDRGKALTNLDKIKAFFMHQIFVCNGSDASDFCL
;
A
#
# COMPACT_ATOMS: atom_id res chain seq x y z
N MET A 1 9.13 5.99 11.61
CA MET A 1 8.82 5.19 10.40
C MET A 1 9.71 5.51 9.18
N GLY A 2 10.83 6.22 9.35
CA GLY A 2 11.63 6.66 8.19
C GLY A 2 10.91 7.73 7.37
N ASN A 3 11.47 8.07 6.21
CA ASN A 3 10.93 9.13 5.35
C ASN A 3 10.05 8.56 4.22
N ILE A 4 8.96 9.24 3.88
CA ILE A 4 8.17 9.01 2.66
C ILE A 4 8.46 10.18 1.72
N ILE A 5 8.82 9.88 0.48
CA ILE A 5 9.02 10.90 -0.55
C ILE A 5 7.73 11.01 -1.36
N ILE A 6 7.20 12.22 -1.46
CA ILE A 6 5.98 12.52 -2.20
C ILE A 6 6.31 13.57 -3.25
N LEU A 7 5.92 13.30 -4.49
CA LEU A 7 5.95 14.28 -5.58
C LEU A 7 4.56 14.88 -5.74
N LYS A 8 4.44 16.19 -5.60
CA LYS A 8 3.21 16.94 -5.79
C LYS A 8 3.06 17.38 -7.24
N ARG A 9 1.91 17.06 -7.86
CA ARG A 9 1.51 17.49 -9.19
C ARG A 9 0.13 18.15 -9.12
N GLY A 10 0.10 19.47 -8.99
CA GLY A 10 -1.15 20.20 -8.74
C GLY A 10 -1.76 19.79 -7.40
N ASP A 11 -2.99 19.27 -7.43
CA ASP A 11 -3.69 18.73 -6.25
C ASP A 11 -3.40 17.23 -5.99
N GLU A 12 -2.72 16.56 -6.94
CA GLU A 12 -2.37 15.15 -6.82
C GLU A 12 -1.00 14.94 -6.16
N HIS A 13 -0.86 13.82 -5.46
CA HIS A 13 0.35 13.43 -4.77
C HIS A 13 0.76 12.02 -5.22
N GLU A 14 1.99 11.87 -5.70
CA GLU A 14 2.57 10.61 -6.16
C GLU A 14 3.62 10.15 -5.14
N ILE A 15 3.51 8.93 -4.62
CA ILE A 15 4.51 8.37 -3.69
C ILE A 15 5.70 7.88 -4.51
N VAL A 16 6.84 8.55 -4.34
CA VAL A 16 8.10 8.24 -5.03
C VAL A 16 8.89 7.17 -4.26
N ASP A 17 8.85 7.21 -2.92
CA ASP A 17 9.49 6.23 -2.05
C ASP A 17 8.71 6.00 -0.77
N GLY A 18 8.88 4.83 -0.17
CA GLY A 18 8.20 4.42 1.06
C GLY A 18 6.94 3.58 0.83
N GLN A 19 6.62 3.22 -0.42
CA GLN A 19 5.47 2.36 -0.74
C GLN A 19 5.47 1.07 0.08
N GLN A 20 6.60 0.37 0.20
CA GLN A 20 6.69 -0.87 0.99
C GLN A 20 6.40 -0.66 2.48
N ARG A 21 6.76 0.49 3.04
CA ARG A 21 6.50 0.83 4.46
C ARG A 21 5.01 1.10 4.68
N LEU A 22 4.37 1.76 3.71
CA LEU A 22 2.93 1.99 3.74
C LEU A 22 2.16 0.68 3.59
N THR A 23 2.53 -0.17 2.61
CA THR A 23 1.95 -1.51 2.44
C THR A 23 2.05 -2.32 3.72
N THR A 24 3.23 -2.41 4.33
CA THR A 24 3.42 -3.18 5.57
C THR A 24 2.59 -2.62 6.73
N SER A 25 2.51 -1.31 6.85
CA SER A 25 1.68 -0.65 7.88
C SER A 25 0.19 -0.98 7.71
N VAL A 26 -0.31 -0.96 6.48
CA VAL A 26 -1.71 -1.31 6.20
C VAL A 26 -2.00 -2.79 6.48
N ILE A 27 -1.08 -3.69 6.12
CA ILE A 27 -1.21 -5.13 6.46
C ILE A 27 -1.29 -5.31 7.99
N LEU A 28 -0.44 -4.63 8.75
CA LEU A 28 -0.46 -4.68 10.21
C LEU A 28 -1.78 -4.14 10.77
N ILE A 29 -2.25 -2.98 10.29
CA ILE A 29 -3.54 -2.41 10.70
C ILE A 29 -4.70 -3.36 10.39
N LYS A 30 -4.72 -4.00 9.21
CA LYS A 30 -5.73 -5.01 8.87
C LYS A 30 -5.68 -6.21 9.81
N SER A 31 -4.48 -6.67 10.17
CA SER A 31 -4.32 -7.78 11.12
C SER A 31 -4.85 -7.43 12.51
N ILE A 32 -4.69 -6.16 12.93
CA ILE A 32 -5.30 -5.63 14.15
C ILE A 32 -6.83 -5.65 14.03
N ILE A 33 -7.40 -5.12 12.95
CA ILE A 33 -8.84 -5.11 12.68
C ILE A 33 -9.42 -6.53 12.76
N ASP A 34 -8.82 -7.49 12.07
CA ASP A 34 -9.26 -8.90 12.07
C ASP A 34 -9.18 -9.53 13.47
N GLY A 35 -8.15 -9.16 14.24
CA GLY A 35 -8.00 -9.57 15.63
C GLY A 35 -9.15 -9.05 16.49
N LEU A 36 -9.51 -7.76 16.33
CA LEU A 36 -10.60 -7.11 17.06
C LEU A 36 -11.97 -7.71 16.73
N GLU A 37 -12.25 -7.99 15.46
CA GLU A 37 -13.48 -8.67 15.03
C GLU A 37 -13.62 -10.03 15.72
N LYS A 38 -12.54 -10.83 15.73
CA LYS A 38 -12.54 -12.17 16.35
C LYS A 38 -12.78 -12.17 17.86
N VAL A 39 -12.30 -11.14 18.57
CA VAL A 39 -12.47 -11.02 20.02
C VAL A 39 -13.73 -10.23 20.43
N GLY A 40 -14.59 -9.87 19.47
CA GLY A 40 -15.90 -9.25 19.72
C GLY A 40 -15.90 -7.72 19.83
N TYR A 41 -14.84 -7.04 19.41
CA TYR A 41 -14.74 -5.57 19.38
C TYR A 41 -15.17 -5.00 18.02
N GLU A 42 -16.29 -5.47 17.47
CA GLU A 42 -16.78 -5.15 16.12
C GLU A 42 -16.87 -3.64 15.86
N ARG A 43 -17.44 -2.88 16.81
CA ARG A 43 -17.56 -1.42 16.69
C ARG A 43 -16.20 -0.74 16.51
N LYS A 44 -15.18 -1.21 17.24
CA LYS A 44 -13.83 -0.64 17.15
C LYS A 44 -13.12 -1.06 15.86
N ALA A 45 -13.34 -2.30 15.44
CA ALA A 45 -12.82 -2.80 14.17
C ALA A 45 -13.37 -1.97 12.99
N GLU A 46 -14.67 -1.69 12.97
CA GLU A 46 -15.29 -0.89 11.91
C GLU A 46 -14.77 0.56 11.91
N GLU A 47 -14.67 1.20 13.09
CA GLU A 47 -14.05 2.54 13.23
C GLU A 47 -12.64 2.59 12.59
N LEU A 48 -11.82 1.55 12.83
CA LEU A 48 -10.46 1.48 12.28
C LEU A 48 -10.45 1.17 10.79
N LYS A 49 -11.37 0.33 10.33
CA LYS A 49 -11.55 0.00 8.91
C LYS A 49 -11.90 1.26 8.12
N GLU A 50 -12.89 2.02 8.58
CA GLU A 50 -13.26 3.32 8.03
C GLU A 50 -12.14 4.35 8.13
N LYS A 51 -11.30 4.31 9.17
CA LYS A 51 -10.18 5.25 9.31
C LYS A 51 -9.03 4.94 8.35
N TYR A 52 -8.68 3.67 8.13
CA TYR A 52 -7.42 3.30 7.48
C TYR A 52 -7.53 2.55 6.16
N VAL A 53 -8.62 1.80 5.95
CA VAL A 53 -8.73 0.88 4.82
C VAL A 53 -9.70 1.40 3.77
N ILE A 54 -10.80 2.03 4.20
CA ILE A 54 -11.91 2.41 3.31
C ILE A 54 -12.31 3.89 3.45
N PHE A 55 -12.79 4.48 2.38
CA PHE A 55 -13.55 5.73 2.34
C PHE A 55 -15.02 5.38 2.12
N GLN A 56 -15.88 5.86 3.02
CA GLN A 56 -17.32 5.78 2.83
C GLN A 56 -17.78 6.93 1.94
N GLU A 57 -18.33 6.62 0.77
CA GLU A 57 -19.10 7.55 -0.05
C GLU A 57 -20.60 7.29 0.09
N LYS A 58 -21.43 8.12 -0.56
CA LYS A 58 -22.89 8.08 -0.38
C LYS A 58 -23.50 6.71 -0.67
N ASP A 59 -23.07 6.08 -1.77
CA ASP A 59 -23.69 4.86 -2.30
C ASP A 59 -22.68 3.71 -2.47
N TYR A 60 -21.42 3.91 -2.08
CA TYR A 60 -20.36 2.91 -2.25
C TYR A 60 -19.18 3.16 -1.31
N LYS A 61 -18.35 2.14 -1.13
CA LYS A 61 -17.07 2.18 -0.41
C LYS A 61 -15.91 2.17 -1.39
N ARG A 62 -14.91 3.02 -1.15
CA ARG A 62 -13.66 3.08 -1.93
C ARG A 62 -12.47 2.68 -1.06
N ILE A 63 -11.49 1.97 -1.63
CA ILE A 63 -10.27 1.56 -0.91
C ILE A 63 -9.30 2.74 -0.81
N LYS A 64 -8.74 2.96 0.39
CA LYS A 64 -7.80 4.07 0.68
C LYS A 64 -6.42 3.87 0.09
N PHE A 65 -5.96 2.63 0.05
CA PHE A 65 -4.62 2.29 -0.39
C PHE A 65 -4.61 0.94 -1.12
N ARG A 66 -3.97 0.91 -2.29
CA ARG A 66 -3.62 -0.31 -3.01
C ARG A 66 -2.13 -0.29 -3.36
N PRO A 67 -1.45 -1.45 -3.31
CA PRO A 67 -0.11 -1.60 -3.88
C PRO A 67 -0.17 -1.51 -5.42
N GLN A 68 0.96 -1.70 -6.10
CA GLN A 68 1.01 -1.68 -7.56
C GLN A 68 -0.05 -2.58 -8.22
N GLU A 69 -0.52 -2.18 -9.40
CA GLU A 69 -1.64 -2.81 -10.12
C GLU A 69 -1.52 -4.33 -10.26
N TYR A 70 -0.31 -4.87 -10.44
CA TYR A 70 -0.11 -6.33 -10.53
C TYR A 70 -0.50 -7.11 -9.27
N ASP A 71 -0.50 -6.46 -8.11
CA ASP A 71 -0.86 -7.07 -6.82
C ASP A 71 -2.23 -6.60 -6.31
N SER A 72 -2.93 -5.68 -7.01
CA SER A 72 -4.19 -5.07 -6.54
C SER A 72 -5.28 -6.12 -6.29
N ASN A 73 -5.39 -7.08 -7.18
CA ASN A 73 -6.39 -8.14 -7.14
C ASN A 73 -6.19 -9.08 -5.95
N PHE A 74 -4.93 -9.43 -5.66
CA PHE A 74 -4.57 -10.23 -4.50
C PHE A 74 -4.74 -9.43 -3.20
N TRP A 75 -4.36 -8.16 -3.21
CA TRP A 75 -4.51 -7.24 -2.09
C TRP A 75 -5.96 -7.05 -1.69
N ASP A 76 -6.84 -6.81 -2.66
CA ASP A 76 -8.26 -6.63 -2.42
C ASP A 76 -8.88 -7.87 -1.75
N ASP A 77 -8.60 -9.05 -2.29
CA ASP A 77 -9.07 -10.32 -1.71
C ASP A 77 -8.58 -10.51 -0.26
N PHE A 78 -7.29 -10.28 -0.03
CA PHE A 78 -6.64 -10.71 1.21
C PHE A 78 -6.64 -9.65 2.31
N ILE A 79 -6.63 -8.37 1.93
CA ILE A 79 -6.49 -7.23 2.86
C ILE A 79 -7.78 -6.42 2.96
N VAL A 80 -8.54 -6.24 1.88
CA VAL A 80 -9.76 -5.43 1.92
C VAL A 80 -10.98 -6.27 2.32
N TYR A 81 -11.25 -7.35 1.59
CA TYR A 81 -12.44 -8.17 1.80
C TYR A 81 -12.24 -9.24 2.88
N GLY A 82 -11.04 -9.82 2.96
CA GLY A 82 -10.75 -10.89 3.90
C GLY A 82 -11.41 -12.22 3.50
N LYS A 83 -11.26 -13.26 4.33
CA LYS A 83 -11.62 -14.65 3.97
C LYS A 83 -13.12 -14.90 3.71
N ASN A 84 -14.01 -14.00 4.13
CA ASN A 84 -15.46 -14.21 4.07
C ASN A 84 -16.15 -12.94 3.55
N ASN A 85 -16.65 -13.03 2.31
CA ASN A 85 -17.48 -12.06 1.57
C ASN A 85 -16.82 -10.78 1.05
N ARG A 86 -16.88 -10.60 -0.28
CA ARG A 86 -16.82 -9.28 -0.91
C ARG A 86 -18.17 -8.59 -0.74
N ASP A 87 -18.16 -7.40 -0.14
CA ASP A 87 -19.34 -6.55 0.01
C ASP A 87 -19.64 -5.84 -1.33
N PRO A 88 -20.84 -6.02 -1.92
CA PRO A 88 -21.21 -5.44 -3.21
C PRO A 88 -21.23 -3.90 -3.21
N GLU A 89 -21.16 -3.24 -2.04
CA GLU A 89 -20.99 -1.79 -1.94
C GLU A 89 -19.59 -1.31 -2.31
N PHE A 90 -18.58 -2.19 -2.43
CA PHE A 90 -17.25 -1.79 -2.89
C PHE A 90 -17.20 -1.70 -4.41
N ARG A 91 -16.96 -0.51 -4.96
CA ARG A 91 -16.70 -0.37 -6.40
C ARG A 91 -15.20 -0.42 -6.70
N PRO A 92 -14.78 -1.11 -7.77
CA PRO A 92 -13.45 -0.93 -8.32
C PRO A 92 -13.36 0.48 -8.93
N GLN A 93 -12.14 1.00 -9.08
CA GLN A 93 -11.93 2.06 -10.05
C GLN A 93 -12.07 1.53 -11.48
N GLU A 94 -12.42 2.41 -12.42
CA GLU A 94 -12.86 2.13 -13.80
C GLU A 94 -11.95 1.20 -14.64
N TYR A 95 -10.68 1.00 -14.25
CA TYR A 95 -9.71 0.15 -14.95
C TYR A 95 -9.84 -1.37 -14.67
N ASP A 96 -10.73 -1.78 -13.76
CA ASP A 96 -10.78 -3.15 -13.22
C ASP A 96 -11.99 -3.98 -13.72
N SER A 97 -12.64 -3.59 -14.83
CA SER A 97 -13.87 -4.25 -15.30
C SER A 97 -13.67 -5.75 -15.62
N ASN A 98 -12.54 -6.12 -16.23
CA ASN A 98 -12.24 -7.51 -16.58
C ASN A 98 -12.06 -8.41 -15.34
N PHE A 99 -11.64 -7.83 -14.21
CA PHE A 99 -11.47 -8.55 -12.95
C PHE A 99 -12.78 -8.83 -12.23
N TRP A 100 -13.75 -7.92 -12.36
CA TRP A 100 -15.10 -8.11 -11.82
C TRP A 100 -15.82 -9.27 -12.49
N ASP A 101 -15.67 -9.40 -13.80
CA ASP A 101 -16.24 -10.50 -14.57
C ASP A 101 -15.62 -11.85 -14.15
N ASP A 102 -14.29 -11.94 -14.04
CA ASP A 102 -13.64 -13.21 -13.69
C ASP A 102 -13.96 -13.71 -12.26
N PHE A 103 -14.24 -12.81 -11.30
CA PHE A 103 -14.45 -13.20 -9.91
C PHE A 103 -15.93 -13.41 -9.54
N ILE A 104 -16.83 -12.52 -9.98
CA ILE A 104 -18.27 -12.68 -9.73
C ILE A 104 -18.83 -13.86 -10.54
N VAL A 105 -18.30 -14.11 -11.75
CA VAL A 105 -18.79 -15.18 -12.62
C VAL A 105 -18.14 -16.55 -12.29
N TYR A 106 -16.86 -16.59 -11.88
CA TYR A 106 -16.16 -17.87 -11.66
C TYR A 106 -15.85 -18.25 -10.19
N GLY A 107 -16.19 -17.41 -9.20
CA GLY A 107 -16.28 -17.83 -7.79
C GLY A 107 -14.97 -18.31 -7.13
N LYS A 108 -13.80 -17.87 -7.61
CA LYS A 108 -12.50 -18.26 -7.04
C LYS A 108 -12.24 -17.57 -5.70
N ASN A 109 -12.71 -18.14 -4.60
CA ASN A 109 -12.27 -17.69 -3.28
C ASN A 109 -10.80 -18.04 -3.04
N ASN A 110 -10.05 -17.05 -2.53
CA ASN A 110 -8.69 -17.21 -1.99
C ASN A 110 -7.66 -17.69 -3.03
N ARG A 111 -7.21 -16.76 -3.89
CA ARG A 111 -6.14 -17.03 -4.87
C ARG A 111 -4.82 -17.36 -4.17
N ASP A 112 -4.16 -18.41 -4.63
CA ASP A 112 -2.76 -18.64 -4.30
C ASP A 112 -1.90 -17.51 -4.87
N PRO A 113 -0.82 -17.10 -4.17
CA PRO A 113 0.07 -16.08 -4.69
C PRO A 113 0.80 -16.59 -5.94
N GLU A 114 0.60 -15.87 -7.05
CA GLU A 114 1.20 -16.13 -8.35
C GLU A 114 2.55 -15.41 -8.50
N THR A 115 2.79 -14.35 -7.70
CA THR A 115 4.03 -13.57 -7.74
C THR A 115 4.80 -13.63 -6.41
N PRO A 116 6.13 -13.43 -6.43
CA PRO A 116 6.91 -13.28 -5.19
C PRO A 116 6.41 -12.12 -4.30
N SER A 117 5.79 -11.10 -4.90
CA SER A 117 5.23 -9.96 -4.16
C SER A 117 3.96 -10.34 -3.40
N GLN A 118 3.02 -11.01 -4.07
CA GLN A 118 1.82 -11.56 -3.44
C GLN A 118 2.18 -12.54 -2.32
N LYS A 119 3.21 -13.37 -2.53
CA LYS A 119 3.73 -14.26 -1.48
C LYS A 119 4.20 -13.47 -0.25
N ARG A 120 4.98 -12.38 -0.44
CA ARG A 120 5.40 -11.52 0.68
C ARG A 120 4.21 -10.86 1.40
N ILE A 121 3.19 -10.42 0.67
CA ILE A 121 1.97 -9.84 1.27
C ILE A 121 1.28 -10.88 2.15
N ARG A 122 1.09 -12.10 1.64
CA ARG A 122 0.51 -13.22 2.39
C ARG A 122 1.33 -13.55 3.64
N ASP A 123 2.63 -13.78 3.46
CA ASP A 123 3.53 -14.20 4.52
C ASP A 123 3.60 -13.12 5.63
N ALA A 124 3.58 -11.83 5.28
CA ALA A 124 3.54 -10.72 6.25
C ALA A 124 2.23 -10.69 7.04
N LYS A 125 1.09 -10.89 6.37
CA LYS A 125 -0.22 -10.92 7.02
C LYS A 125 -0.35 -12.13 7.95
N GLU A 126 0.07 -13.31 7.51
CA GLU A 126 0.11 -14.52 8.35
C GLU A 126 1.02 -14.34 9.56
N PHE A 127 2.18 -13.69 9.37
CA PHE A 127 3.08 -13.35 10.47
C PHE A 127 2.39 -12.45 11.50
N PHE A 128 1.75 -11.36 11.09
CA PHE A 128 1.08 -10.45 12.03
C PHE A 128 -0.13 -11.10 12.70
N ASP A 129 -0.98 -11.81 11.96
CA ASP A 129 -2.13 -12.53 12.52
C ASP A 129 -1.70 -13.50 13.63
N LYS A 130 -0.65 -14.28 13.39
CA LYS A 130 -0.12 -15.23 14.36
C LYS A 130 0.43 -14.55 15.61
N ASN A 131 1.11 -13.42 15.46
CA ASN A 131 1.69 -12.69 16.58
C ASN A 131 0.63 -11.94 17.39
N LEU A 132 -0.38 -11.39 16.74
CA LEU A 132 -1.47 -10.64 17.39
C LEU A 132 -2.50 -11.57 18.06
N GLN A 133 -2.74 -12.78 17.53
CA GLN A 133 -3.70 -13.74 18.10
C GLN A 133 -3.44 -14.10 19.56
N ASN A 134 -2.19 -14.00 20.02
CA ASN A 134 -1.80 -14.39 21.38
C ASN A 134 -1.71 -13.20 22.35
N LEU A 135 -2.03 -11.99 21.89
CA LEU A 135 -1.91 -10.77 22.70
C LEU A 135 -3.27 -10.33 23.24
N PRO A 136 -3.32 -9.81 24.49
CA PRO A 136 -4.52 -9.17 25.01
C PRO A 136 -4.78 -7.85 24.28
N PHE A 137 -6.05 -7.40 24.30
CA PHE A 137 -6.49 -6.20 23.59
C PHE A 137 -5.65 -4.96 23.96
N GLU A 138 -5.28 -4.81 25.23
CA GLU A 138 -4.50 -3.67 25.72
C GLU A 138 -3.12 -3.58 25.04
N GLU A 139 -2.50 -4.72 24.71
CA GLU A 139 -1.22 -4.73 23.99
C GLU A 139 -1.41 -4.46 22.49
N ILE A 140 -2.50 -4.96 21.89
CA ILE A 140 -2.86 -4.65 20.51
C ILE A 140 -3.12 -3.15 20.35
N ASP A 141 -3.85 -2.54 21.29
CA ASP A 141 -4.15 -1.12 21.26
C ASP A 141 -2.89 -0.25 21.44
N LYS A 142 -1.96 -0.65 22.32
CA LYS A 142 -0.64 -0.01 22.41
C LYS A 142 0.15 -0.09 21.10
N ILE A 143 0.07 -1.21 20.38
CA ILE A 143 0.73 -1.34 19.07
C ILE A 143 0.08 -0.37 18.07
N ARG A 144 -1.25 -0.30 18.01
CA ARG A 144 -1.98 0.67 17.18
C ARG A 144 -1.54 2.10 17.51
N GLU A 145 -1.55 2.50 18.78
CA GLU A 145 -1.16 3.84 19.20
C GLU A 145 0.29 4.17 18.83
N LYS A 146 1.21 3.20 18.94
CA LYS A 146 2.61 3.41 18.51
C LYS A 146 2.72 3.64 17.01
N ILE A 147 1.91 2.97 16.20
CA ILE A 147 1.87 3.18 14.74
C ILE A 147 1.35 4.59 14.44
N GLU A 148 0.25 4.99 15.08
CA GLU A 148 -0.37 6.30 14.90
C GLU A 148 0.53 7.46 15.32
N ASN A 149 1.24 7.31 16.44
CA ASN A 149 2.13 8.34 16.99
C ASN A 149 3.56 8.25 16.44
N SER A 150 3.83 7.31 15.56
CA SER A 150 5.18 7.20 14.99
C SER A 150 5.45 8.37 14.05
N LEU A 151 6.59 9.03 14.25
CA LEU A 151 7.03 10.09 13.36
C LEU A 151 7.32 9.53 11.96
N LEU A 152 6.54 10.02 11.00
CA LEU A 152 6.74 9.89 9.57
C LEU A 152 7.34 11.19 9.05
N GLY A 153 8.56 11.13 8.53
CA GLY A 153 9.14 12.27 7.83
C GLY A 153 8.55 12.33 6.42
N ILE A 154 7.77 13.35 6.10
CA ILE A 154 7.27 13.56 4.75
C ILE A 154 8.19 14.55 4.06
N ILE A 155 8.81 14.12 2.95
CA ILE A 155 9.55 15.00 2.05
C ILE A 155 8.65 15.23 0.84
N GLU A 156 7.99 16.39 0.80
CA GLU A 156 7.19 16.82 -0.33
C GLU A 156 8.06 17.60 -1.31
N LEU A 157 8.05 17.17 -2.57
CA LEU A 157 8.83 17.75 -3.66
C LEU A 157 7.89 18.11 -4.81
N THR A 158 8.17 19.21 -5.51
CA THR A 158 7.44 19.61 -6.72
C THR A 158 8.23 19.32 -7.99
N ASP A 159 9.56 19.24 -7.89
CA ASP A 159 10.44 18.89 -9.01
C ASP A 159 10.74 17.39 -9.04
N LYS A 160 10.51 16.80 -10.21
CA LYS A 160 10.79 15.39 -10.50
C LYS A 160 12.29 15.09 -10.44
N LYS A 161 13.15 16.03 -10.86
CA LYS A 161 14.61 15.83 -10.83
C LYS A 161 15.11 15.74 -9.40
N GLU A 162 14.65 16.65 -8.55
CA GLU A 162 14.95 16.63 -7.12
C GLU A 162 14.44 15.34 -6.45
N ALA A 163 13.26 14.85 -6.83
CA ALA A 163 12.73 13.58 -6.33
C ALA A 163 13.62 12.37 -6.66
N SER A 164 14.22 12.32 -7.84
CA SER A 164 15.18 11.27 -8.20
C SER A 164 16.45 11.32 -7.36
N SER A 165 17.00 12.52 -7.13
CA SER A 165 18.20 12.71 -6.32
C SER A 165 17.96 12.36 -4.85
N ILE A 166 16.81 12.75 -4.30
CA ILE A 166 16.45 12.42 -2.91
C ILE A 166 16.15 10.93 -2.76
N PHE A 167 15.56 10.28 -3.77
CA PHE A 167 15.38 8.83 -3.80
C PHE A 167 16.72 8.08 -3.72
N GLU A 168 17.70 8.47 -4.53
CA GLU A 168 19.05 7.89 -4.50
C GLU A 168 19.71 8.08 -3.13
N LEU A 169 19.66 9.30 -2.58
CA LEU A 169 20.21 9.63 -1.27
C LEU A 169 19.52 8.89 -0.10
N GLN A 170 18.24 8.57 -0.19
CA GLN A 170 17.56 7.78 0.85
C GLN A 170 17.99 6.32 0.84
N ASN A 171 18.19 5.76 -0.35
CA ASN A 171 18.56 4.36 -0.50
C ASN A 171 20.06 4.09 -0.21
N ASP A 172 20.91 5.13 -0.27
CA ASP A 172 22.35 5.04 0.02
C ASP A 172 22.73 5.16 1.51
N ARG A 173 21.76 5.17 2.45
CA ARG A 173 22.01 5.36 3.90
C ARG A 173 22.56 4.12 4.63
N GLY A 174 23.64 3.53 4.11
CA GLY A 174 24.46 2.55 4.82
C GLY A 174 24.29 1.08 4.41
N LYS A 175 23.44 0.77 3.41
CA LYS A 175 23.45 -0.51 2.68
C LYS A 175 23.70 -0.21 1.21
N ALA A 176 24.56 -1.01 0.57
CA ALA A 176 24.80 -0.86 -0.86
C ALA A 176 23.48 -0.99 -1.63
N LEU A 177 23.19 -0.02 -2.49
CA LEU A 177 22.05 -0.04 -3.41
C LEU A 177 22.03 -1.37 -4.18
N THR A 178 20.87 -2.02 -4.24
CA THR A 178 20.73 -3.18 -5.13
C THR A 178 20.88 -2.72 -6.58
N ASN A 179 21.26 -3.63 -7.47
CA ASN A 179 21.35 -3.30 -8.90
C ASN A 179 20.00 -2.78 -9.44
N LEU A 180 18.88 -3.27 -8.91
CA LEU A 180 17.55 -2.78 -9.29
C LEU A 180 17.27 -1.35 -8.78
N ASP A 181 17.75 -1.00 -7.58
CA ASP A 181 17.58 0.38 -7.06
C ASP A 181 18.41 1.37 -7.86
N LYS A 182 19.63 1.00 -8.26
CA LYS A 182 20.47 1.80 -9.17
C LYS A 182 19.81 1.98 -10.53
N ILE A 183 19.25 0.91 -11.09
CA ILE A 183 18.53 0.95 -12.37
C ILE A 183 17.28 1.83 -12.26
N LYS A 184 16.52 1.73 -11.17
CA LYS A 184 15.34 2.59 -10.94
C LYS A 184 15.72 4.06 -10.80
N ALA A 185 16.72 4.37 -9.98
CA ALA A 185 17.22 5.74 -9.83
C ALA A 185 17.71 6.31 -11.17
N PHE A 186 18.44 5.51 -11.96
CA PHE A 186 18.89 5.89 -13.29
C PHE A 186 17.73 6.17 -14.24
N PHE A 187 16.74 5.28 -14.34
CA PHE A 187 15.58 5.49 -15.22
C PHE A 187 14.70 6.65 -14.76
N MET A 188 14.49 6.80 -13.45
CA MET A 188 13.77 7.96 -12.90
C MET A 188 14.46 9.24 -13.31
N HIS A 189 15.78 9.34 -13.13
CA HIS A 189 16.56 10.50 -13.55
C HIS A 189 16.42 10.76 -15.06
N GLN A 190 16.62 9.74 -15.91
CA GLN A 190 16.51 9.89 -17.37
C GLN A 190 15.11 10.34 -17.81
N ILE A 191 14.06 9.70 -17.31
CA ILE A 191 12.68 10.03 -17.65
C ILE A 191 12.32 11.45 -17.17
N PHE A 192 12.78 11.86 -16.00
CA PHE A 192 12.50 13.18 -15.44
C PHE A 192 13.35 14.29 -16.06
N VAL A 193 14.53 13.96 -16.57
CA VAL A 193 15.35 14.89 -17.35
C VAL A 193 14.79 15.07 -18.75
N CYS A 194 14.43 13.99 -19.45
CA CYS A 194 13.95 14.05 -20.83
C CYS A 194 12.50 14.55 -20.98
N ASN A 195 11.63 14.37 -19.98
CA ASN A 195 10.26 14.90 -20.02
C ASN A 195 10.13 16.38 -19.59
N GLY A 196 11.23 17.03 -19.20
CA GLY A 196 11.27 18.46 -18.84
C GLY A 196 11.78 19.36 -19.94
N SER A 197 12.22 18.79 -21.07
CA SER A 197 12.67 19.49 -22.26
C SER A 197 11.70 19.20 -23.38
N ASP A 198 10.99 20.24 -23.86
CA ASP A 198 10.45 20.22 -25.21
C ASP A 198 11.53 19.70 -26.17
N ALA A 199 11.09 18.85 -27.10
CA ALA A 199 11.84 18.12 -28.11
C ALA A 199 13.28 18.56 -28.41
N SER A 200 14.13 17.55 -28.68
CA SER A 200 15.52 17.58 -29.15
C SER A 200 16.58 17.97 -28.10
N ASP A 201 17.13 16.98 -27.42
CA ASP A 201 18.33 16.28 -27.89
C ASP A 201 18.77 15.18 -26.90
N PHE A 202 19.06 14.01 -27.44
CA PHE A 202 19.72 12.86 -26.79
C PHE A 202 19.10 12.34 -25.48
N CYS A 203 17.94 11.69 -25.61
CA CYS A 203 17.64 10.51 -24.81
C CYS A 203 18.01 9.30 -25.70
N LEU A 204 18.87 8.38 -25.20
CA LEU A 204 19.42 7.22 -25.94
C LEU A 204 18.35 6.38 -26.67
#